data_AF-X1QAR2-F1
#
_entry.id   AF-X1QAR2-F1
#
_cell.length_a   1.000
_cell.length_b   1.000
_cell.length_c   1.000
_cell.angle_alpha   90.00
_cell.angle_beta   90.00
_cell.angle_gamma   90.00
#
_symmetry.space_group_name_H-M   'P 1'
#
loop_
_entity.id
_entity.type
_entity.pdbx_description
1 polymer ?
#
loop_
_entity_poly.entity_id
_entity_poly.type
_entity_poly.pdbx_seq_one_letter_code
_entity_poly.pdbx_strand_id
1 'polypeptide(L)'
;GKTPPCTQAIIKAGIGKVIAAILDPSPINSGKGVEELKRAGIETEVGVCEKEAREINEAFFKFMKKKIPFVIVKAAASLDGKIATQTGESKWITGLEARKLAHEMREKVDAILVGVNTVIRDNPSLLPPSKRNFLRIVLDSRLKIP
;
A
#
# COMPACT_ATOMS: atom_id res chain seq x y z
N GLY A 1 8.39 20.33 -6.73
CA GLY A 1 8.45 19.17 -5.83
C GLY A 1 9.81 19.14 -5.14
N LYS A 2 10.12 18.08 -4.38
CA LYS A 2 11.48 17.88 -3.80
C LYS A 2 12.54 17.62 -4.87
N THR A 3 12.14 17.04 -6.00
CA THR A 3 12.97 16.81 -7.18
C THR A 3 12.41 17.57 -8.39
N PRO A 4 13.25 17.85 -9.41
CA PRO A 4 12.81 18.37 -10.70
C PRO A 4 11.84 17.40 -11.42
N PRO A 5 11.00 17.88 -12.34
CA PRO A 5 10.11 17.03 -13.13
C PRO A 5 10.87 16.02 -14.00
N CYS A 6 10.41 14.77 -14.03
CA CYS A 6 11.02 13.73 -14.87
C CYS A 6 10.88 14.02 -16.37
N THR A 7 9.84 14.72 -16.80
CA THR A 7 9.61 15.14 -18.19
C THR A 7 10.78 15.94 -18.75
N GLN A 8 11.32 16.87 -17.96
CA GLN A 8 12.50 17.65 -18.34
C GLN A 8 13.75 16.79 -18.53
N ALA A 9 13.93 15.75 -17.69
CA ALA A 9 15.03 14.81 -17.84
C ALA A 9 14.88 13.98 -19.13
N ILE A 10 13.67 13.53 -19.45
CA ILE A 10 13.35 12.78 -20.67
C ILE A 10 13.64 13.61 -21.92
N ILE A 11 13.21 14.88 -21.92
CA ILE A 11 13.45 15.81 -23.04
C ILE A 11 14.96 16.03 -23.24
N LYS A 12 15.69 16.32 -22.16
CA LYS A 12 17.15 16.51 -22.22
C LYS A 12 17.92 15.27 -22.68
N ALA A 13 17.39 14.09 -22.40
CA ALA A 13 17.97 12.83 -22.85
C ALA A 13 17.77 12.56 -24.35
N GLY A 14 16.95 13.35 -25.06
CA GLY A 14 16.69 13.16 -26.49
C GLY A 14 15.87 11.92 -26.80
N ILE A 15 14.99 11.49 -25.87
CA ILE A 15 14.13 10.32 -26.06
C ILE A 15 13.10 10.61 -27.16
N GLY A 16 13.02 9.73 -28.18
CA GLY A 16 12.12 9.91 -29.32
C GLY A 16 10.67 9.47 -29.10
N LYS A 17 10.45 8.47 -28.22
CA LYS A 17 9.10 7.96 -27.90
C LYS A 17 8.96 7.60 -26.43
N VAL A 18 7.82 7.96 -25.84
CA VAL A 18 7.45 7.63 -24.46
C VAL A 18 6.10 6.90 -24.45
N ILE A 19 6.05 5.74 -23.82
CA ILE A 19 4.80 4.99 -23.60
C ILE A 19 4.49 5.04 -22.11
N ALA A 20 3.34 5.56 -21.74
CA ALA A 20 2.86 5.63 -20.36
C ALA A 20 1.64 4.72 -20.17
N ALA A 21 1.66 3.85 -19.15
CA ALA A 21 0.54 2.95 -18.92
C ALA A 21 -0.72 3.68 -18.41
N ILE A 22 -0.53 4.68 -17.56
CA ILE A 22 -1.59 5.41 -16.85
C ILE A 22 -1.25 6.89 -16.77
N LEU A 23 -2.29 7.73 -16.75
CA LEU A 23 -2.17 9.14 -16.36
C LEU A 23 -2.17 9.27 -14.83
N ASP A 24 -1.57 10.35 -14.33
CA ASP A 24 -1.63 10.72 -12.91
C ASP A 24 -3.11 10.89 -12.48
N PRO A 25 -3.59 10.20 -11.43
CA PRO A 25 -4.96 10.38 -10.93
C PRO A 25 -5.21 11.74 -10.28
N SER A 26 -4.17 12.52 -9.98
CA SER A 26 -4.28 13.86 -9.43
C SER A 26 -4.95 14.79 -10.44
N PRO A 27 -6.07 15.45 -10.09
CA PRO A 27 -6.71 16.43 -10.96
C PRO A 27 -5.79 17.59 -11.37
N ILE A 28 -4.79 17.89 -10.54
CA ILE A 28 -3.86 19.01 -10.76
C ILE A 28 -2.78 18.64 -11.77
N ASN A 29 -2.42 17.35 -11.90
CA ASN A 29 -1.26 16.91 -12.69
C ASN A 29 -1.64 16.05 -13.91
N SER A 30 -2.85 15.49 -13.94
CA SER A 30 -3.28 14.58 -15.00
C SER A 30 -3.04 15.20 -16.39
N GLY A 31 -2.37 14.45 -17.26
CA GLY A 31 -2.09 14.86 -18.63
C GLY A 31 -0.94 15.87 -18.83
N LYS A 32 -0.61 16.71 -17.84
CA LYS A 32 0.38 17.79 -18.00
C LYS A 32 1.75 17.31 -18.48
N GLY A 33 2.24 16.19 -17.94
CA GLY A 33 3.53 15.64 -18.35
C GLY A 33 3.52 15.10 -19.78
N VAL A 34 2.41 14.47 -20.21
CA VAL A 34 2.24 13.99 -21.59
C VAL A 34 2.16 15.16 -22.55
N GLU A 35 1.44 16.23 -22.19
CA GLU A 35 1.40 17.46 -22.99
C GLU A 35 2.77 18.11 -23.14
N GLU A 36 3.56 18.17 -22.07
CA GLU A 36 4.92 18.72 -22.09
C GLU A 36 5.83 17.93 -23.04
N LEU A 37 5.77 16.59 -22.99
CA LEU A 37 6.52 15.72 -23.90
C LEU A 37 6.08 15.91 -25.37
N LYS A 38 4.77 15.98 -25.63
CA LYS A 38 4.24 16.25 -26.98
C LYS A 38 4.70 17.60 -27.52
N ARG A 39 4.70 18.66 -26.69
CA ARG A 39 5.18 20.00 -27.08
C ARG A 39 6.67 20.01 -27.41
N ALA A 40 7.45 19.12 -26.81
CA ALA A 40 8.86 18.93 -27.10
C ALA A 40 9.12 18.06 -28.36
N GLY A 41 8.08 17.64 -29.08
CA GLY A 41 8.19 16.84 -30.29
C GLY A 41 8.39 15.33 -30.05
N ILE A 42 8.19 14.87 -28.82
CA ILE A 42 8.33 13.45 -28.45
C ILE A 42 7.03 12.72 -28.77
N GLU A 43 7.12 11.57 -29.45
CA GLU A 43 5.96 10.70 -29.66
C GLU A 43 5.49 10.13 -28.32
N THR A 44 4.22 10.30 -27.98
CA THR A 44 3.69 9.81 -26.69
C THR A 44 2.44 8.97 -26.89
N GLU A 45 2.44 7.79 -26.29
CA GLU A 45 1.30 6.87 -26.26
C GLU A 45 0.89 6.60 -24.82
N VAL A 46 -0.42 6.51 -24.57
CA VAL A 46 -0.97 6.29 -23.23
C VAL A 46 -1.96 5.14 -23.25
N GLY A 47 -1.91 4.28 -22.24
CA GLY A 47 -2.92 3.22 -22.02
C GLY A 47 -2.39 1.79 -22.22
N VAL A 48 -1.13 1.63 -22.64
CA VAL A 48 -0.50 0.32 -22.78
C VAL A 48 -0.36 -0.34 -21.40
N CYS A 49 -0.95 -1.52 -21.21
CA CYS A 49 -1.02 -2.22 -19.93
C CYS A 49 -1.66 -1.38 -18.80
N GLU A 50 -2.65 -0.54 -19.14
CA GLU A 50 -3.32 0.33 -18.16
C GLU A 50 -3.92 -0.46 -17.00
N LYS A 51 -4.52 -1.63 -17.26
CA LYS A 51 -5.18 -2.45 -16.25
C LYS A 51 -4.18 -2.93 -15.21
N GLU A 52 -3.08 -3.53 -15.64
CA GLU A 52 -2.01 -4.05 -14.81
C GLU A 52 -1.34 -2.91 -14.01
N ALA A 53 -1.11 -1.76 -14.66
CA ALA A 53 -0.54 -0.59 -14.01
C ALA A 53 -1.47 0.01 -12.93
N ARG A 54 -2.80 -0.11 -13.10
CA ARG A 54 -3.78 0.27 -12.08
C ARG A 54 -3.79 -0.72 -10.92
N GLU A 55 -3.68 -2.02 -11.18
CA GLU A 55 -3.66 -3.07 -10.16
C GLU A 55 -2.47 -2.91 -9.21
N ILE A 56 -1.26 -2.68 -9.72
CA ILE A 56 -0.07 -2.47 -8.86
C ILE A 56 -0.14 -1.19 -8.01
N ASN A 57 -0.99 -0.22 -8.40
CA ASN A 57 -1.16 1.08 -7.74
C ASN A 57 -2.54 1.24 -7.07
N GLU A 58 -3.29 0.16 -6.89
CA GLU A 58 -4.69 0.22 -6.45
C GLU A 58 -4.87 1.04 -5.17
N ALA A 59 -3.96 0.86 -4.21
CA ALA A 59 -3.98 1.59 -2.94
C ALA A 59 -3.84 3.11 -3.13
N PHE A 60 -2.89 3.53 -3.97
CA PHE A 60 -2.66 4.93 -4.31
C PHE A 60 -3.87 5.52 -5.03
N PHE A 61 -4.41 4.83 -6.04
CA PHE A 61 -5.58 5.28 -6.77
C PHE A 61 -6.82 5.42 -5.88
N LYS A 62 -7.07 4.47 -4.98
CA LYS A 62 -8.19 4.54 -4.03
C LYS A 62 -8.06 5.77 -3.15
N PHE A 63 -6.89 5.99 -2.57
CA PHE A 63 -6.63 7.16 -1.73
C PHE A 63 -6.77 8.46 -2.51
N MET A 64 -6.17 8.57 -3.69
CA MET A 64 -6.21 9.78 -4.50
C MET A 64 -7.63 10.19 -4.90
N LYS A 65 -8.46 9.21 -5.29
CA LYS A 65 -9.84 9.43 -5.75
C LYS A 65 -10.83 9.63 -4.61
N LYS A 66 -10.78 8.77 -3.58
CA LYS A 66 -11.81 8.71 -2.53
C LYS A 66 -11.39 9.35 -1.20
N LYS A 67 -10.12 9.74 -1.06
CA LYS A 67 -9.54 10.29 0.19
C LYS A 67 -9.75 9.39 1.41
N ILE A 68 -9.85 8.09 1.17
CA ILE A 68 -9.91 7.05 2.21
C ILE A 68 -8.82 6.01 1.96
N PRO A 69 -8.25 5.41 3.02
CA PRO A 69 -7.17 4.45 2.87
C PRO A 69 -7.62 3.16 2.17
N PHE A 70 -6.68 2.50 1.51
CA PHE A 70 -6.82 1.11 1.13
C PHE A 70 -6.62 0.22 2.36
N VAL A 71 -7.53 -0.73 2.56
CA VAL A 71 -7.58 -1.53 3.78
C VAL A 71 -7.50 -2.99 3.40
N ILE A 72 -6.51 -3.67 3.95
CA ILE A 72 -6.34 -5.11 3.84
C ILE A 72 -6.79 -5.71 5.18
N VAL A 73 -7.77 -6.60 5.14
CA VAL A 73 -8.15 -7.39 6.32
C VAL A 73 -7.41 -8.72 6.26
N LYS A 74 -6.65 -9.02 7.31
CA LYS A 74 -5.92 -10.28 7.45
C LYS A 74 -6.37 -11.01 8.70
N ALA A 75 -6.76 -12.26 8.55
CA ALA A 75 -7.04 -13.18 9.66
C ALA A 75 -6.19 -14.46 9.52
N ALA A 76 -6.03 -15.19 10.63
CA ALA A 76 -5.54 -16.57 10.64
C ALA A 76 -6.55 -17.38 11.44
N ALA A 77 -7.02 -18.48 10.87
CA ALA A 77 -8.07 -19.30 11.45
C ALA A 77 -7.81 -20.78 11.16
N SER A 78 -8.43 -21.66 11.96
CA SER A 78 -8.56 -23.08 11.68
C SER A 78 -9.45 -23.31 10.45
N LEU A 79 -9.48 -24.56 9.96
CA LEU A 79 -10.30 -24.94 8.80
C LEU A 79 -11.80 -24.68 9.03
N ASP A 80 -12.28 -24.83 10.27
CA ASP A 80 -13.65 -24.53 10.69
C ASP A 80 -13.87 -23.05 11.09
N GLY A 81 -12.91 -22.17 10.78
CA GLY A 81 -13.06 -20.72 10.88
C GLY A 81 -12.85 -20.14 12.29
N LYS A 82 -12.14 -20.84 13.18
CA LYS A 82 -11.87 -20.35 14.55
C LYS A 82 -10.50 -19.69 14.65
N ILE A 83 -10.43 -18.56 15.37
CA ILE A 83 -9.19 -17.78 15.58
C ILE A 83 -8.52 -18.07 16.94
N ALA A 84 -9.19 -18.83 17.80
CA ALA A 84 -8.73 -19.28 19.11
C ALA A 84 -9.64 -20.43 19.60
N THR A 85 -9.18 -21.19 20.59
CA THR A 85 -10.02 -22.12 21.34
C THR A 85 -11.03 -21.38 22.23
N GLN A 86 -11.95 -22.11 22.87
CA GLN A 86 -12.92 -21.55 23.83
C GLN A 86 -12.24 -20.88 25.04
N THR A 87 -11.06 -21.38 25.43
CA THR A 87 -10.25 -20.81 26.52
C THR A 87 -9.39 -19.63 26.07
N GLY A 88 -9.40 -19.28 24.78
CA GLY A 88 -8.66 -18.15 24.22
C GLY A 88 -7.24 -18.48 23.75
N GLU A 89 -6.85 -19.75 23.73
CA GLU A 89 -5.56 -20.18 23.19
C GLU A 89 -5.55 -20.01 21.67
N SER A 90 -4.63 -19.20 21.16
CA SER A 90 -4.59 -18.78 19.74
C SER A 90 -3.22 -18.96 19.10
N LYS A 91 -2.22 -19.36 19.88
CA LYS A 91 -0.84 -19.43 19.40
C LYS A 91 -0.68 -20.59 18.42
N TRP A 92 -0.23 -20.24 17.23
CA TRP A 92 0.24 -21.16 16.20
C TRP A 92 -0.84 -22.04 15.54
N ILE A 93 -2.05 -21.49 15.37
CA ILE A 93 -3.06 -22.05 14.44
C ILE A 93 -2.49 -22.16 13.02
N THR A 94 -1.67 -21.19 12.60
CA THR A 94 -0.98 -21.19 11.30
C THR A 94 0.53 -21.38 11.48
N GLY A 95 1.15 -22.06 10.51
CA GLY A 95 2.57 -22.40 10.52
C GLY A 95 3.52 -21.21 10.35
N LEU A 96 4.83 -21.50 10.31
CA LEU A 96 5.88 -20.49 10.20
C LEU A 96 5.80 -19.71 8.88
N GLU A 97 5.59 -20.38 7.75
CA GLU A 97 5.53 -19.75 6.43
C GLU A 97 4.37 -18.75 6.31
N ALA A 98 3.18 -19.11 6.81
CA ALA A 98 2.03 -18.22 6.83
C ALA A 98 2.28 -16.96 7.68
N ARG A 99 3.01 -17.11 8.79
CA ARG A 99 3.39 -15.98 9.65
C ARG A 99 4.45 -15.10 9.01
N LYS A 100 5.42 -15.69 8.31
CA LYS A 100 6.43 -14.96 7.53
C LYS A 100 5.78 -14.11 6.46
N LEU A 101 4.86 -14.70 5.67
CA LEU A 101 4.08 -13.96 4.67
C LEU A 101 3.31 -12.79 5.31
N ALA A 102 2.63 -13.03 6.44
CA ALA A 102 1.92 -11.98 7.16
C ALA A 102 2.84 -10.87 7.69
N HIS A 103 4.09 -11.18 8.02
CA HIS A 103 5.11 -10.19 8.40
C HIS A 103 5.58 -9.39 7.18
N GLU A 104 5.84 -10.04 6.04
CA GLU A 104 6.21 -9.38 4.79
C GLU A 104 5.11 -8.44 4.28
N MET A 105 3.83 -8.80 4.47
CA MET A 105 2.70 -7.91 4.16
C MET A 105 2.78 -6.57 4.90
N ARG A 106 3.37 -6.53 6.10
CA ARG A 106 3.54 -5.30 6.89
C ARG A 106 4.49 -4.32 6.22
N GLU A 107 5.42 -4.81 5.41
CA GLU A 107 6.35 -3.95 4.67
C GLU A 107 5.63 -3.12 3.61
N LYS A 108 4.54 -3.66 3.06
CA LYS A 108 3.78 -3.12 1.92
C LYS A 108 2.65 -2.15 2.31
N VAL A 109 2.48 -1.86 3.60
CA VAL A 109 1.42 -0.97 4.09
C VAL A 109 2.02 0.19 4.88
N ASP A 110 1.27 1.27 5.05
CA ASP A 110 1.73 2.44 5.81
C ASP A 110 1.48 2.31 7.32
N ALA A 111 0.50 1.49 7.70
CA ALA A 111 0.08 1.29 9.08
C ALA A 111 -0.49 -0.11 9.33
N ILE A 112 -0.46 -0.55 10.59
CA ILE A 112 -1.24 -1.71 11.08
C ILE A 112 -2.23 -1.24 12.11
N LEU A 113 -3.44 -1.79 12.03
CA LEU A 113 -4.52 -1.55 12.96
C LEU A 113 -4.87 -2.83 13.71
N VAL A 114 -5.01 -2.73 15.04
CA VAL A 114 -5.57 -3.78 15.89
C VAL A 114 -6.55 -3.18 16.91
N GLY A 115 -7.40 -4.02 17.50
CA GLY A 115 -8.16 -3.63 18.69
C GLY A 115 -7.33 -3.78 19.96
N VAL A 116 -7.71 -3.06 21.02
CA VAL A 116 -7.01 -3.09 22.32
C VAL A 116 -6.87 -4.50 22.90
N ASN A 117 -7.84 -5.38 22.68
CA ASN A 117 -7.78 -6.76 23.19
C ASN A 117 -6.63 -7.57 22.59
N THR A 118 -6.22 -7.30 21.35
CA THR A 118 -5.04 -7.92 20.74
C THR A 118 -3.77 -7.45 21.45
N VAL A 119 -3.68 -6.16 21.83
CA VAL A 119 -2.54 -5.64 22.58
C VAL A 119 -2.45 -6.29 23.96
N ILE A 120 -3.58 -6.32 24.69
CA ILE A 120 -3.64 -6.87 26.04
C ILE A 120 -3.29 -8.37 26.08
N ARG A 121 -3.79 -9.15 25.12
CA ARG A 121 -3.63 -10.62 25.13
C ARG A 121 -2.30 -11.07 24.54
N ASP A 122 -1.83 -10.41 23.48
CA ASP A 122 -0.70 -10.90 22.68
C ASP A 122 0.57 -10.06 22.85
N ASN A 123 0.47 -8.83 23.40
CA ASN A 123 1.55 -7.84 23.47
C ASN A 123 2.44 -7.79 22.20
N PRO A 124 1.84 -7.59 21.00
CA PRO A 124 2.57 -7.70 19.75
C PRO A 124 3.39 -6.44 19.46
N SER A 125 4.58 -6.61 18.87
CA SER A 125 5.36 -5.45 18.40
C SER A 125 4.70 -4.72 17.22
N LEU A 126 3.99 -5.48 16.37
CA LEU A 126 3.36 -5.05 15.12
C LEU A 126 4.33 -4.36 14.13
N LEU A 127 5.63 -4.60 14.28
CA LEU A 127 6.63 -4.00 13.40
C LEU A 127 6.72 -4.76 12.07
N PRO A 128 7.01 -4.06 10.96
CA PRO A 128 7.45 -4.69 9.73
C PRO A 128 8.88 -5.24 9.87
N PRO A 129 9.30 -6.17 8.98
CA PRO A 129 10.66 -6.72 8.98
C PRO A 129 11.75 -5.65 8.99
N SER A 130 11.59 -4.56 8.21
CA SER A 130 12.56 -3.47 8.14
C SER A 130 12.68 -2.65 9.43
N LYS A 131 11.70 -2.73 10.33
CA LYS A 131 11.56 -1.86 11.52
C LYS A 131 11.65 -0.36 11.20
N ARG A 132 11.30 0.05 9.98
CA ARG A 132 11.20 1.46 9.61
C ARG A 132 10.20 2.20 10.52
N ASN A 133 10.26 3.53 10.52
CA ASN A 133 9.22 4.31 11.19
C ASN A 133 7.84 3.93 10.62
N PHE A 134 6.98 3.39 11.47
CA PHE A 134 5.78 2.66 11.07
C PHE A 134 4.63 2.94 12.01
N LEU A 135 3.46 3.26 11.47
CA LEU A 135 2.30 3.63 12.26
C LEU A 135 1.61 2.37 12.80
N ARG A 136 1.37 2.35 14.12
CA ARG A 136 0.61 1.31 14.82
C ARG A 136 -0.62 1.97 15.41
N ILE A 137 -1.79 1.59 14.89
CA ILE A 137 -3.07 2.17 15.26
C ILE A 137 -3.78 1.17 16.18
N VAL A 138 -4.16 1.62 17.37
CA VAL A 138 -4.91 0.80 18.32
C VAL A 138 -6.30 1.39 18.49
N LEU A 139 -7.33 0.58 18.22
CA LEU A 139 -8.70 0.95 18.54
C LEU A 139 -8.99 0.59 19.99
N ASP A 140 -9.10 1.63 20.82
CA ASP A 140 -9.32 1.51 22.25
C ASP A 140 -10.39 2.51 22.72
N SER A 141 -11.64 2.03 22.81
CA SER A 141 -12.78 2.87 23.17
C SER A 141 -12.77 3.36 24.61
N ARG A 142 -11.91 2.80 25.48
CA ARG A 142 -11.90 3.08 26.93
C ARG A 142 -10.49 3.36 27.48
N LEU A 143 -9.49 3.53 26.61
CA LEU A 143 -8.08 3.76 26.98
C LEU A 143 -7.57 2.72 28.00
N LYS A 144 -7.78 1.44 27.69
CA LYS A 144 -7.36 0.27 28.48
C LYS A 144 -5.97 -0.26 28.15
N ILE A 145 -5.35 0.25 27.09
CA ILE A 145 -3.98 -0.12 26.72
C ILE A 145 -3.07 0.09 27.96
N PRO A 146 -2.23 -0.90 28.33
CA PRO A 146 -1.35 -0.81 29.51
C PRO A 146 -0.31 0.31 29.41
#